data_AF-D8RHA5-F1
#
_entry.id   AF-D8RHA5-F1
#
_cell.length_a   1.000
_cell.length_b   1.000
_cell.length_c   1.000
_cell.angle_alpha   90.00
_cell.angle_beta   90.00
_cell.angle_gamma   90.00
#
_symmetry.space_group_name_H-M   'P 1'
#
loop_
_entity.id
_entity.type
_entity.pdbx_description
1 polymer ?
#
loop_
_entity_poly.entity_id
_entity_poly.type
_entity_poly.pdbx_seq_one_letter_code
_entity_poly.pdbx_strand_id
1 'polypeptide(L)' 'PFRRGKHVTLDVCRSTSPDGSSGSFDRLTVTRAKHRVLHKEAKKVRWGDLW' A
#
# COMPACT_ATOMS: atom_id res chain seq x y z
N PRO A 1 -6.63 -14.94 -13.51
CA PRO A 1 -5.19 -15.11 -13.16
C PRO A 1 -4.51 -13.77 -12.81
N PHE A 2 -4.12 -13.58 -11.54
CA PHE A 2 -3.34 -12.43 -11.10
C PHE A 2 -1.95 -12.46 -11.75
N ARG A 3 -1.70 -11.55 -12.70
CA ARG A 3 -0.40 -11.48 -13.38
C ARG A 3 0.62 -10.85 -12.42
N ARG A 4 1.52 -11.68 -11.87
CA ARG A 4 2.64 -11.24 -11.03
C ARG A 4 3.32 -10.01 -11.64
N GLY A 5 3.44 -8.94 -10.85
CA GLY A 5 4.10 -7.69 -11.24
C GLY A 5 3.22 -6.61 -11.89
N LYS A 6 1.93 -6.85 -12.18
CA LYS A 6 0.99 -5.77 -12.57
C LYS A 6 0.25 -5.15 -11.38
N HIS A 7 0.17 -5.91 -10.29
CA HIS A 7 -0.54 -5.57 -9.07
C HIS A 7 0.48 -5.64 -7.94
N VAL A 8 0.54 -4.59 -7.12
CA VAL A 8 1.33 -4.55 -5.89
C VAL A 8 0.34 -4.40 -4.75
N THR A 9 0.36 -5.35 -3.83
CA THR A 9 -0.48 -5.29 -2.64
C THR A 9 0.33 -4.66 -1.52
N LEU A 10 -0.24 -3.64 -0.91
CA LEU A 10 0.33 -2.84 0.17
C LEU A 10 -0.55 -2.97 1.39
N ASP A 11 0.09 -3.12 2.54
CA ASP A 11 -0.54 -3.12 3.83
C ASP A 11 -0.23 -1.79 4.50
N VAL A 12 -1.26 -1.02 4.88
CA VAL A 12 -1.11 0.37 5.34
C VAL A 12 -1.85 0.55 6.66
N CYS A 13 -1.12 1.00 7.69
CA CYS A 13 -1.72 1.49 8.92
C CYS A 13 -2.20 2.93 8.71
N ARG A 14 -3.49 3.19 8.97
CA ARG A 14 -4.06 4.53 8.94
C ARG A 14 -4.66 4.85 10.29
N SER A 15 -4.34 6.02 10.83
CA SER A 15 -5.06 6.49 12.01
C SER A 15 -6.49 6.84 11.63
N THR A 16 -7.44 6.35 12.42
CA THR A 16 -8.87 6.63 12.27
C THR A 16 -9.34 7.70 13.25
N SER A 17 -8.51 8.02 14.25
CA SER A 17 -8.78 9.05 15.25
C SER A 17 -7.80 10.22 15.10
N PRO A 18 -8.24 11.48 15.26
CA PRO A 18 -7.35 12.64 15.18
C PRO A 18 -6.18 12.57 16.17
N ASP A 19 -6.41 11.95 17.33
CA ASP A 19 -5.44 11.85 18.42
C ASP A 19 -4.46 10.67 18.27
N GLY A 20 -4.54 9.90 17.18
CA GLY A 20 -3.66 8.75 16.96
C GLY A 20 -3.97 7.51 17.81
N SER A 21 -4.97 7.59 18.69
CA SER A 21 -5.34 6.55 19.66
C SER A 21 -5.95 5.29 19.03
N SER A 22 -6.43 5.38 17.79
CA SER A 22 -6.97 4.25 17.05
C SER A 22 -6.56 4.31 15.58
N GLY A 23 -6.44 3.14 14.97
CA GLY A 23 -6.10 3.00 13.58
C GLY A 23 -6.70 1.76 12.95
N SER A 24 -6.80 1.79 11.62
CA SER A 24 -7.18 0.66 10.78
C SER A 24 -5.95 0.13 10.06
N PHE A 25 -5.94 -1.18 9.83
CA PHE A 25 -4.99 -1.83 8.94
C PHE A 25 -5.69 -2.14 7.62
N ASP A 26 -5.33 -1.40 6.58
CA ASP A 26 -5.96 -1.48 5.26
C ASP A 26 -5.04 -2.18 4.26
N ARG A 27 -5.60 -3.11 3.48
CA ARG A 27 -4.90 -3.78 2.39
C ARG A 27 -5.26 -3.16 1.04
N LEU A 28 -4.34 -2.42 0.45
CA LEU A 28 -4.51 -1.70 -0.81
C LEU A 28 -3.89 -2.46 -1.97
N THR A 29 -4.61 -2.60 -3.08
CA THR A 29 -4.05 -3.13 -4.33
C THR A 29 -3.74 -1.99 -5.29
N VAL A 30 -2.47 -1.70 -5.48
CA VAL A 30 -1.98 -0.67 -6.41
C VAL A 30 -1.69 -1.32 -7.76
N THR A 31 -2.28 -0.76 -8.81
CA THR A 31 -2.01 -1.18 -10.19
C THR A 31 -1.40 -0.03 -10.99
N ARG A 32 -0.57 -0.36 -11.98
CA ARG A 32 0.04 0.65 -12.88
C ARG A 32 -1.01 1.51 -13.60
N ALA A 33 -2.19 0.94 -13.89
CA ALA A 33 -3.27 1.61 -14.60
C ALA A 33 -3.94 2.71 -13.76
N LYS A 34 -4.21 2.44 -12.48
CA LYS A 34 -4.81 3.44 -11.58
C LYS A 34 -3.79 4.45 -11.06
N HIS A 35 -2.60 4.00 -10.65
CA HIS A 35 -1.60 4.89 -10.03
C HIS A 35 -0.18 4.54 -10.50
N ARG A 36 0.25 5.13 -11.62
CA ARG A 36 1.53 4.81 -12.27
C ARG A 36 2.76 5.15 -11.42
N VAL A 37 2.73 6.28 -10.71
CA VAL A 37 3.83 6.73 -9.83
C VAL A 37 3.89 5.85 -8.58
N LEU A 38 2.78 5.75 -7.85
CA LEU A 38 2.68 4.92 -6.66
C LEU A 38 3.04 3.46 -6.94
N HIS A 39 2.64 2.90 -8.08
CA HIS A 39 3.00 1.54 -8.46
C HIS A 39 4.52 1.34 -8.65
N LYS A 40 5.24 2.36 -9.13
CA LYS A 40 6.71 2.28 -9.26
C LYS A 40 7.38 2.33 -7.90
N GLU A 41 6.96 3.26 -7.04
CA GLU A 41 7.46 3.35 -5.66
C GLU A 41 7.15 2.06 -4.91
N ALA A 42 5.91 1.58 -5.03
CA ALA A 42 5.45 0.36 -4.40
C ALA A 42 6.24 -0.90 -4.73
N LYS A 43 6.85 -0.96 -5.92
CA LYS A 43 7.75 -2.05 -6.29
C LYS A 43 9.15 -1.95 -5.71
N LYS A 44 9.61 -0.74 -5.40
CA LYS A 44 10.98 -0.47 -4.95
C LYS A 44 11.11 -0.58 -3.43
N VAL A 45 10.11 -0.09 -2.70
CA VAL A 45 10.12 -0.16 -1.23
C VAL A 45 9.70 -1.54 -0.76
N ARG A 46 10.46 -2.12 0.18
CA ARG A 46 9.93 -3.18 1.05
C ARG A 46 9.04 -2.49 2.06
N TRP A 47 7.73 -2.58 1.86
CA TRP A 47 6.75 -1.92 2.72
C TRP A 47 6.74 -2.44 4.15
N GLY A 48 7.40 -3.58 4.38
CA GLY A 48 7.74 -4.09 5.70
C GLY A 48 9.11 -3.62 6.20
N ASP A 49 9.53 -2.37 5.95
CA ASP A 49 10.62 -1.68 6.68
C ASP A 49 10.17 -0.28 7.20
N LEU A 50 8.88 0.06 7.09
CA LEU A 50 8.29 1.34 7.56
C LEU A 50 7.69 1.23 8.98
N TRP A 51 8.34 0.45 9.85
CA TRP A 51 7.94 0.23 11.25
C TRP A 51 8.66 1.25 12.14
#